data_AF-A0A1Y1KW63-F1
#
_entry.id   AF-A0A1Y1KW63-F1
#
_cell.length_a   1.000
_cell.length_b   1.000
_cell.length_c   1.000
_cell.angle_alpha   90.00
_cell.angle_beta   90.00
_cell.angle_gamma   90.00
#
_symmetry.space_group_name_H-M   'P 1'
#
loop_
_entity.id
_entity.type
_entity.pdbx_description
1 polymer ?
#
loop_
_entity_poly.entity_id
_entity_poly.type
_entity_poly.pdbx_seq_one_letter_code
_entity_poly.pdbx_strand_id
1 'polypeptide(L)'
;FDTDINVQDLDIPTDVEKRIADHAHLYAKIAQRLKANHQKNKHIYDLRRRHISYDLGQQVWRKNKTISDATRDYSAKLAPRYLGPFKIRGKAEGTVMICDHQVLHALA
;
A
#
# COMPACT_ATOMS: atom_id res chain seq x y z
N PHE A 1 36.46 -20.38 -55.29
CA PHE A 1 37.30 -19.88 -54.19
C PHE A 1 36.40 -19.73 -53.00
N ASP A 2 36.34 -20.79 -52.22
CA ASP A 2 35.65 -20.81 -50.93
C ASP A 2 36.42 -19.91 -49.98
N THR A 3 35.76 -18.88 -49.48
CA THR A 3 36.06 -18.37 -48.16
C THR A 3 34.76 -18.43 -47.39
N ASP A 4 34.53 -19.60 -46.80
CA ASP A 4 33.68 -19.74 -45.64
C ASP A 4 34.19 -18.75 -44.59
N ILE A 5 33.55 -17.59 -44.49
CA ILE A 5 33.68 -16.76 -43.31
C ILE A 5 32.93 -17.54 -42.24
N ASN A 6 33.68 -18.33 -41.47
CA ASN A 6 33.19 -18.96 -40.26
C ASN A 6 32.84 -17.84 -39.27
N VAL A 7 31.56 -17.44 -39.25
CA VAL A 7 31.00 -16.55 -38.23
C VAL A 7 30.71 -17.39 -36.98
N GLN A 8 31.76 -17.97 -36.42
CA GLN A 8 31.77 -18.52 -35.08
C GLN A 8 32.53 -17.53 -34.20
N ASP A 9 31.79 -16.99 -33.25
CA ASP A 9 32.28 -16.58 -31.93
C ASP A 9 32.95 -15.19 -31.82
N LEU A 10 32.12 -14.15 -31.89
CA LEU A 10 32.27 -13.01 -30.99
C LEU A 10 31.03 -12.97 -30.10
N ASP A 11 31.08 -13.72 -29.00
CA ASP A 11 30.16 -13.68 -27.84
C ASP A 11 30.21 -12.30 -27.15
N ILE A 12 29.85 -11.24 -27.87
CA ILE A 12 29.66 -9.91 -27.32
C ILE A 12 28.16 -9.82 -27.03
N PRO A 13 27.74 -9.87 -25.74
CA PRO A 13 26.32 -9.79 -25.43
C PRO A 13 25.81 -8.48 -26.00
N THR A 14 24.77 -8.57 -26.82
CA THR A 14 24.17 -7.38 -27.42
C THR A 14 23.75 -6.44 -26.29
N ASP A 15 23.90 -5.13 -26.48
CA ASP A 15 23.56 -4.12 -25.45
C ASP A 15 22.17 -4.34 -24.84
N VAL A 16 21.25 -4.87 -25.65
CA VAL A 16 19.87 -5.23 -25.26
C VAL A 16 19.83 -6.36 -24.24
N GLU A 17 20.59 -7.44 -24.42
CA GLU A 17 20.63 -8.57 -23.48
C GLU A 17 21.15 -8.16 -22.11
N LYS A 18 22.19 -7.32 -22.08
CA LYS A 18 22.73 -6.76 -20.83
C LYS A 18 21.66 -5.94 -20.11
N ARG A 19 20.95 -5.07 -20.83
CA ARG A 19 19.86 -4.24 -20.26
C ARG A 19 18.70 -5.09 -19.72
N ILE A 20 18.33 -6.17 -20.41
CA ILE A 20 17.28 -7.10 -19.94
C ILE A 20 17.73 -7.79 -18.65
N ALA A 21 18.97 -8.28 -18.60
CA ALA A 21 19.54 -8.91 -17.41
C ALA A 21 19.61 -7.92 -16.22
N ASP A 22 20.03 -6.68 -16.47
CA ASP A 22 20.11 -5.63 -15.46
C ASP A 22 18.71 -5.29 -14.89
N HIS A 23 17.71 -5.17 -15.76
CA HIS A 23 16.33 -4.95 -15.34
C HIS A 23 15.79 -6.13 -14.53
N ALA A 24 16.04 -7.37 -14.96
CA ALA A 24 15.63 -8.57 -14.23
C ALA A 24 16.23 -8.60 -12.82
N HIS A 25 17.53 -8.29 -12.71
CA HIS A 25 18.22 -8.19 -11.43
C HIS A 25 17.65 -7.06 -10.56
N LEU A 26 17.34 -5.90 -11.14
CA LEU A 26 16.71 -4.79 -10.44
C LEU A 26 15.32 -5.18 -9.89
N TYR A 27 14.49 -5.82 -10.69
CA TYR A 27 13.17 -6.29 -10.25
C TYR A 27 13.26 -7.30 -9.11
N ALA A 28 14.17 -8.27 -9.21
CA ALA A 28 14.42 -9.25 -8.15
C ALA A 28 14.81 -8.54 -6.83
N LYS A 29 15.70 -7.55 -6.92
CA LYS A 29 16.13 -6.74 -5.77
C LYS A 29 15.01 -5.91 -5.17
N ILE A 30 14.14 -5.31 -6.00
CA ILE A 30 12.97 -4.57 -5.53
C ILE A 30 12.00 -5.51 -4.80
N ALA A 31 11.69 -6.67 -5.38
CA ALA A 31 10.80 -7.65 -4.77
C ALA A 31 11.33 -8.14 -3.42
N GLN A 32 12.62 -8.43 -3.32
CA GLN A 32 13.27 -8.83 -2.08
C GLN A 32 13.16 -7.73 -1.00
N ARG A 33 13.42 -6.47 -1.38
CA ARG A 33 13.31 -5.32 -0.48
C ARG A 33 11.89 -5.10 0.02
N LEU A 34 10.90 -5.20 -0.86
CA LEU A 34 9.49 -5.11 -0.49
C LEU A 34 9.13 -6.20 0.52
N LYS A 35 9.51 -7.46 0.26
CA LYS A 35 9.27 -8.58 1.18
C LYS A 35 9.91 -8.35 2.55
N ALA A 36 11.18 -7.96 2.58
CA ALA A 36 11.89 -7.68 3.83
C ALA A 36 11.25 -6.51 4.61
N ASN A 37 10.83 -5.45 3.91
CA ASN A 37 10.16 -4.31 4.53
C ASN A 37 8.80 -4.71 5.10
N HIS A 38 8.00 -5.48 4.37
CA HIS A 38 6.72 -5.99 4.87
C HIS A 38 6.90 -6.85 6.13
N GLN A 39 7.90 -7.74 6.14
CA GLN A 39 8.21 -8.57 7.31
C GLN A 39 8.62 -7.72 8.52
N LYS A 40 9.51 -6.75 8.33
CA LYS A 40 9.94 -5.83 9.39
C LYS A 40 8.77 -5.03 9.95
N ASN A 41 7.94 -4.46 9.08
CA ASN A 41 6.77 -3.67 9.49
C ASN A 41 5.75 -4.53 10.23
N LYS A 42 5.49 -5.76 9.76
CA LYS A 42 4.63 -6.72 10.43
C LYS A 42 5.15 -7.03 11.83
N HIS A 43 6.43 -7.37 11.96
CA HIS A 43 7.04 -7.68 13.26
C HIS A 43 6.88 -6.53 14.27
N ILE A 44 7.22 -5.30 13.86
CA ILE A 44 7.08 -4.11 14.71
C ILE A 44 5.61 -3.85 15.08
N TYR A 45 4.69 -4.05 14.13
CA TYR A 45 3.25 -3.89 14.37
C TYR A 45 2.73 -4.94 15.36
N ASP A 46 3.04 -6.21 15.14
CA ASP A 46 2.58 -7.35 15.94
C ASP A 46 3.06 -7.21 17.40
N LEU A 47 4.30 -6.76 17.63
CA LEU A 47 4.83 -6.49 18.98
C LEU A 47 4.02 -5.47 19.79
N ARG A 48 3.38 -4.51 19.12
CA ARG A 48 2.66 -3.38 19.76
C ARG A 48 1.14 -3.48 19.59
N ARG A 49 0.66 -4.51 18.90
CA ARG A 49 -0.76 -4.69 18.61
C ARG A 49 -1.49 -5.05 19.89
N ARG A 50 -2.50 -4.27 20.24
CA ARG A 50 -3.47 -4.61 21.29
C ARG A 50 -4.67 -5.27 20.65
N HIS A 51 -5.06 -6.43 21.13
CA HIS A 51 -6.32 -7.05 20.73
C HIS A 51 -7.47 -6.23 21.31
N ILE A 52 -8.15 -5.49 20.46
CA ILE A 52 -9.37 -4.75 20.81
C ILE A 52 -10.51 -5.42 20.07
N SER A 53 -11.46 -5.95 20.83
CA SER A 53 -12.76 -6.35 20.31
C SER A 53 -13.73 -5.19 20.46
N TYR A 54 -14.55 -4.99 19.43
CA TYR A 54 -15.64 -4.05 19.45
C TYR A 54 -16.96 -4.79 19.40
N ASP A 55 -18.05 -4.19 19.86
CA ASP A 55 -19.39 -4.78 19.80
C ASP A 55 -20.34 -4.07 18.85
N LEU A 56 -21.37 -4.81 18.39
CA LEU A 56 -22.41 -4.24 17.55
C LEU A 56 -23.13 -3.14 18.34
N GLY A 57 -23.38 -1.99 17.71
CA GLY A 57 -23.99 -0.83 18.34
C GLY A 57 -23.04 0.06 19.15
N GLN A 58 -21.80 -0.38 19.40
CA GLN A 58 -20.81 0.43 20.13
C GLN A 58 -20.47 1.71 19.36
N GLN A 59 -20.37 2.82 20.08
CA GLN A 59 -19.91 4.09 19.52
C GLN A 59 -18.38 4.11 19.44
N VAL A 60 -17.87 4.41 18.25
CA VAL A 60 -16.44 4.42 17.97
C VAL A 60 -16.06 5.64 17.14
N TRP A 61 -14.82 6.07 17.34
CA TRP A 61 -14.19 7.10 16.53
C TRP A 61 -13.29 6.45 15.49
N ARG A 62 -13.45 6.83 14.21
CA ARG A 62 -12.58 6.33 13.14
C ARG A 62 -11.37 7.24 13.02
N LYS A 63 -10.16 6.66 13.00
CA LYS A 63 -8.95 7.45 12.71
C LYS A 63 -8.98 7.95 11.27
N ASN A 64 -8.82 9.26 11.09
CA ASN A 64 -8.80 9.86 9.77
C ASN A 64 -7.46 9.58 9.08
N LYS A 65 -7.51 9.17 7.82
CA LYS A 65 -6.35 8.82 6.99
C LYS A 65 -6.42 9.57 5.66
N THR A 66 -6.37 10.89 5.72
CA THR A 66 -6.45 11.76 4.55
C THR A 66 -5.08 12.19 4.07
N ILE A 67 -4.93 12.35 2.75
CA ILE A 67 -3.75 12.90 2.09
C ILE A 67 -4.12 14.33 1.64
N SER A 68 -3.16 15.25 1.71
CA SER A 68 -3.36 16.62 1.23
C SER A 68 -3.54 16.63 -0.29
N ASP A 69 -4.45 17.46 -0.79
CA ASP A 69 -4.72 17.61 -2.20
C ASP A 69 -4.77 19.10 -2.54
N ALA A 70 -3.76 19.56 -3.28
CA ALA A 70 -3.63 20.96 -3.68
C ALA A 70 -4.68 21.36 -4.73
N THR A 71 -5.20 20.41 -5.52
CA THR A 71 -6.23 20.73 -6.53
C THR A 71 -7.58 21.07 -5.91
N ARG A 72 -7.79 20.66 -4.66
CA ARG A 72 -9.02 20.89 -3.88
C ARG A 72 -8.78 21.84 -2.70
N ASP A 73 -7.64 22.53 -2.69
CA ASP A 73 -7.18 23.36 -1.57
C ASP A 73 -7.27 22.66 -0.20
N TYR A 74 -7.06 21.34 -0.19
CA TYR A 74 -7.26 20.50 0.98
C TYR A 74 -5.92 20.19 1.66
N SER A 75 -5.74 20.70 2.89
CA SER A 75 -4.59 20.38 3.71
C SER A 75 -4.91 19.31 4.74
N ALA A 76 -4.33 18.12 4.58
CA ALA A 76 -4.45 17.03 5.57
C ALA A 76 -3.90 17.40 6.95
N LYS A 77 -3.06 18.44 7.06
CA LYS A 77 -2.57 18.97 8.34
C LYS A 77 -3.67 19.64 9.17
N LEU A 78 -4.65 20.24 8.48
CA LEU A 78 -5.79 20.92 9.10
C LEU A 78 -6.98 19.98 9.29
N ALA A 79 -6.91 18.77 8.73
CA ALA A 79 -7.97 17.79 8.84
C ALA A 79 -8.13 17.24 10.26
N PRO A 80 -9.36 16.94 10.71
CA PRO A 80 -9.59 16.34 12.01
C PRO A 80 -8.92 14.97 12.08
N ARG A 81 -8.25 14.68 13.21
CA ARG A 81 -7.52 13.43 13.43
C ARG A 81 -8.43 12.21 13.55
N TYR A 82 -9.64 12.40 14.06
CA TYR A 82 -10.67 11.38 14.19
C TYR A 82 -11.98 11.91 13.63
N LEU A 83 -12.76 11.01 13.04
CA LEU A 83 -14.10 11.25 12.53
C LEU A 83 -15.10 10.46 13.38
N GLY A 84 -16.34 10.92 13.45
CA GLY A 84 -17.39 10.30 14.24
C GLY A 84 -17.80 11.16 15.44
N PRO A 85 -18.73 10.70 16.28
CA PRO A 85 -18.94 9.30 16.67
C PRO A 85 -19.74 8.47 15.67
N PHE A 86 -19.28 7.27 15.37
CA PHE A 86 -20.00 6.31 14.54
C PHE A 86 -20.49 5.11 15.33
N LYS A 87 -21.48 4.39 14.80
CA LYS A 87 -21.96 3.13 15.38
C LYS A 87 -21.57 1.94 14.51
N ILE A 88 -21.12 0.87 15.15
CA ILE A 88 -20.79 -0.39 14.48
C ILE A 88 -22.08 -1.12 14.11
N ARG A 89 -22.24 -1.49 12.83
CA ARG A 89 -23.42 -2.24 12.34
C ARG A 89 -23.13 -3.68 11.99
N GLY A 90 -21.89 -4.01 11.67
CA GLY A 90 -21.51 -5.35 11.27
C GLY A 90 -20.05 -5.63 11.58
N LYS A 91 -19.72 -6.91 11.70
CA LYS A 91 -18.35 -7.40 11.85
C LYS A 91 -18.14 -8.45 10.76
N ALA A 92 -17.02 -8.33 10.06
CA ALA A 92 -16.45 -9.38 9.24
C ALA A 92 -15.09 -9.76 9.83
N GLU A 93 -14.48 -10.85 9.38
CA GLU A 93 -13.19 -11.30 9.89
C GLU A 93 -12.13 -10.19 9.82
N GLY A 94 -11.73 -9.69 11.00
CA GLY A 94 -10.74 -8.61 11.14
C GLY A 94 -11.20 -7.21 10.71
N THR A 95 -12.43 -7.04 10.21
CA THR A 95 -12.94 -5.76 9.69
C THR A 95 -14.25 -5.36 10.37
N VAL A 96 -14.32 -4.11 10.84
CA VAL A 96 -15.51 -3.57 11.48
C VAL A 96 -16.23 -2.65 10.49
N MET A 97 -17.49 -2.97 10.21
CA MET A 97 -18.35 -2.14 9.37
C MET A 97 -18.99 -1.05 10.22
N ILE A 98 -18.60 0.18 9.89
CA ILE A 98 -19.06 1.39 10.55
C ILE A 98 -20.06 2.06 9.60
N CYS A 99 -21.22 2.46 10.12
CA CYS A 99 -22.16 3.27 9.33
C CYS A 99 -22.13 4.70 9.81
N ASP A 100 -22.07 5.61 8.84
CA ASP A 100 -22.24 7.04 9.07
C ASP A 100 -23.72 7.28 9.41
N HIS A 101 -24.02 7.33 10.69
CA HIS A 101 -25.25 7.97 11.13
C HIS A 101 -24.92 9.46 11.21
N GLN A 102 -25.61 10.26 10.40
CA GLN A 102 -25.49 11.72 10.20
C GLN A 102 -24.75 12.15 8.94
N VAL A 103 -25.44 12.04 7.80
CA VAL A 103 -25.30 13.01 6.69
C VAL A 103 -26.66 13.66 6.37
N LEU A 104 -27.65 13.60 7.27
CA LEU A 104 -28.99 14.20 7.08
C LEU A 104 -29.29 15.42 7.96
N HIS A 105 -28.27 16.02 8.56
CA HIS A 105 -28.37 17.34 9.18
C HIS A 105 -27.37 18.31 8.56
N ALA A 106 -27.48 18.48 7.24
CA ALA A 106 -27.10 19.71 6.56
C ALA A 106 -28.34 20.15 5.78
N LEU A 107 -29.35 20.62 6.53
CA LEU A 107 -30.50 21.35 6.01
C LEU A 107 -30.44 22.77 6.54
N ALA A 108 -30.99 23.67 5.74
CA ALA A 108 -31.30 25.09 5.97
C ALA A 108 -30.21 26.09 5.55
#